data_AF-A0A1S6XP72-F1
#
_entry.id   AF-A0A1S6XP72-F1
#
_cell.length_a   1.000
_cell.length_b   1.000
_cell.length_c   1.000
_cell.angle_alpha   90.00
_cell.angle_beta   90.00
_cell.angle_gamma   90.00
#
_symmetry.space_group_name_H-M   'P 1'
#
loop_
_entity.id
_entity.type
_entity.pdbx_description
1 polymer ?
#
loop_
_entity_poly.entity_id
_entity_poly.type
_entity_poly.pdbx_seq_one_letter_code
_entity_poly.pdbx_strand_id
1 'polypeptide(L)'
;MTRISTKNPVICAVNWNKLHDEKDLEVWNRLTGNFWLPEKVPLSNDIPSWASLTEEERKLTIRVFTGLTLLDTVQNTVGAISLMADAITEHEEAVLTNIAFMEAVHARSYSSIFSTLCSTAEVDDAFRWSEENANLQKKATLVLERYEASDPLKKKLPRLCLKAFYFILVFIYLCIGQVVLS
;
A
#
# COMPACT_ATOMS: atom_id res chain seq x y z
N MET A 1 -7.54 -29.89 2.84
CA MET A 1 -6.64 -31.05 3.06
C MET A 1 -5.21 -30.53 3.11
N THR A 2 -4.69 -30.31 4.31
CA THR A 2 -3.33 -29.81 4.51
C THR A 2 -2.38 -31.00 4.38
N ARG A 3 -1.70 -31.14 3.24
CA ARG A 3 -0.63 -32.13 3.07
C ARG A 3 0.68 -31.53 3.55
N ILE A 4 0.99 -31.65 4.84
CA ILE A 4 2.38 -31.72 5.29
C ILE A 4 2.49 -32.86 6.30
N SER A 5 2.71 -34.05 5.76
CA SER A 5 3.19 -35.21 6.51
C SER A 5 4.32 -35.84 5.70
N THR A 6 5.54 -35.34 5.86
CA THR A 6 6.79 -36.10 5.66
C THR A 6 7.93 -35.43 6.42
N LYS A 7 8.79 -36.25 7.02
CA LYS A 7 9.86 -35.91 7.95
C LYS A 7 11.10 -35.23 7.32
N ASN A 8 10.94 -34.63 6.13
CA ASN A 8 11.90 -33.75 5.43
C ASN A 8 11.20 -33.29 4.14
N PRO A 9 10.56 -32.12 4.10
CA PRO A 9 9.99 -31.60 2.85
C PRO A 9 11.11 -31.29 1.87
N VAL A 10 10.99 -31.78 0.63
CA VAL A 10 11.86 -31.37 -0.48
C VAL A 10 11.50 -29.93 -0.82
N ILE A 11 12.46 -29.01 -0.67
CA ILE A 11 12.30 -27.61 -1.08
C ILE A 11 12.43 -27.56 -2.60
N CYS A 12 11.41 -27.01 -3.27
CA CYS A 12 11.38 -26.86 -4.72
C CYS A 12 11.84 -25.45 -5.13
N ALA A 13 12.44 -25.35 -6.31
CA ALA A 13 12.74 -24.07 -6.95
C ALA A 13 11.61 -23.72 -7.92
N VAL A 14 11.22 -22.44 -7.95
CA VAL A 14 10.20 -21.95 -8.88
C VAL A 14 10.67 -22.09 -10.34
N ASN A 15 9.83 -22.64 -11.19
CA ASN A 15 10.10 -22.79 -12.63
C ASN A 15 9.14 -21.94 -13.46
N TRP A 16 9.62 -20.79 -13.95
CA TRP A 16 8.84 -19.88 -14.80
C TRP A 16 8.61 -20.40 -16.23
N ASN A 17 9.30 -21.47 -16.64
CA ASN A 17 9.03 -22.14 -17.92
C ASN A 17 7.87 -23.16 -17.81
N LYS A 18 7.36 -23.41 -16.60
CA LYS A 18 6.22 -24.30 -16.36
C LYS A 18 5.23 -23.61 -15.41
N LEU A 19 4.34 -22.82 -15.99
CA LEU A 19 3.33 -22.08 -15.25
C LEU A 19 2.19 -23.02 -14.81
N HIS A 20 1.65 -22.75 -13.62
CA HIS A 20 0.44 -23.42 -13.12
C HIS A 20 -0.81 -22.59 -13.42
N ASP A 21 -0.69 -21.25 -13.40
CA ASP A 21 -1.71 -20.29 -13.80
C ASP A 21 -1.04 -19.18 -14.64
N GLU A 22 -1.56 -18.93 -15.84
CA GLU A 22 -1.04 -17.88 -16.73
C GLU A 22 -1.25 -16.48 -16.16
N LYS A 23 -2.24 -16.30 -15.27
CA LYS A 23 -2.54 -15.01 -14.66
C LYS A 23 -1.42 -14.50 -13.77
N ASP A 24 -0.69 -15.40 -13.11
CA ASP A 24 0.44 -15.02 -12.26
C ASP A 24 1.53 -14.32 -13.09
N LEU A 25 1.84 -14.86 -14.28
CA LEU A 25 2.83 -14.25 -15.19
C LEU A 25 2.32 -12.92 -15.77
N GLU A 26 1.05 -12.83 -16.15
CA GLU A 26 0.46 -11.59 -16.65
C GLU A 26 0.54 -10.48 -15.58
N VAL A 27 0.16 -10.78 -14.34
CA VAL A 27 0.20 -9.83 -13.23
C VAL A 27 1.64 -9.46 -12.88
N TRP A 28 2.55 -10.43 -12.84
CA TRP A 28 3.98 -10.18 -12.63
C TRP A 28 4.54 -9.19 -13.64
N ASN A 29 4.34 -9.44 -14.94
CA ASN A 29 4.83 -8.57 -16.01
C ASN A 29 4.24 -7.16 -15.92
N ARG A 30 2.96 -7.05 -15.58
CA ARG A 30 2.31 -5.73 -15.45
C ARG A 30 2.83 -4.96 -14.24
N LEU A 31 2.99 -5.59 -13.08
CA LEU A 31 3.48 -4.94 -11.88
C LEU A 31 4.94 -4.50 -12.02
N THR A 32 5.79 -5.39 -12.52
CA THR A 32 7.22 -5.10 -12.72
C THR A 32 7.46 -4.10 -13.84
N GLY A 33 6.68 -4.16 -14.93
CA GLY A 33 6.74 -3.17 -16.01
C GLY A 33 6.29 -1.77 -15.58
N ASN A 34 5.39 -1.67 -14.60
CA ASN A 34 4.92 -0.40 -14.02
C ASN A 34 5.75 0.07 -12.83
N PHE A 35 6.93 -0.50 -12.60
CA PHE A 35 7.81 -0.09 -11.51
C PHE A 35 8.15 1.40 -11.59
N TRP A 36 7.95 2.10 -10.47
CA TRP A 36 8.24 3.52 -10.33
C TRP A 36 8.89 3.80 -8.99
N LEU A 37 9.55 4.95 -8.90
CA LEU A 37 10.14 5.50 -7.68
C LEU A 37 9.73 6.97 -7.57
N PRO A 38 9.49 7.49 -6.36
CA PRO A 38 9.02 8.86 -6.16
C PRO A 38 9.96 9.92 -6.73
N GLU A 39 11.26 9.65 -6.78
CA GLU A 39 12.26 10.55 -7.38
C GLU A 39 12.03 10.85 -8.86
N LYS A 40 11.25 10.02 -9.56
CA LYS A 40 10.93 10.24 -10.98
C LYS A 40 9.84 11.30 -11.19
N VAL A 41 9.17 11.75 -10.12
CA VAL A 41 8.10 12.76 -10.18
C VAL A 41 8.63 14.09 -9.64
N PRO A 42 8.59 15.19 -10.41
CA PRO A 42 9.14 16.48 -10.00
C PRO A 42 8.19 17.24 -9.05
N LEU A 43 8.16 16.83 -7.78
CA LEU A 43 7.26 17.38 -6.75
C LEU A 43 7.48 18.88 -6.46
N SER A 44 8.65 19.42 -6.77
CA SER A 44 8.95 20.85 -6.61
C SER A 44 8.01 21.76 -7.41
N ASN A 45 7.41 21.23 -8.48
CA ASN A 45 6.46 21.97 -9.31
C ASN A 45 5.15 22.29 -8.57
N ASP A 46 4.85 21.58 -7.48
CA ASP A 46 3.63 21.75 -6.70
C ASP A 46 3.80 22.78 -5.56
N ILE A 47 4.99 23.35 -5.36
CA ILE A 47 5.24 24.35 -4.29
C ILE A 47 4.30 25.56 -4.42
N PRO A 48 4.07 26.17 -5.62
CA PRO A 48 3.19 27.33 -5.72
C PRO A 48 1.73 27.01 -5.41
N SER A 49 1.21 25.89 -5.90
CA SER A 49 -0.18 25.47 -5.64
C SER A 49 -0.36 25.07 -4.18
N TRP A 50 0.61 24.38 -3.59
CA TRP A 50 0.62 24.07 -2.16
C TRP A 50 0.58 25.33 -1.27
N ALA A 51 1.35 26.37 -1.65
CA ALA A 51 1.34 27.64 -0.94
C ALA A 51 0.01 28.40 -1.04
N SER A 52 -0.77 28.18 -2.12
CA SER A 52 -2.09 28.79 -2.27
C SER A 52 -3.21 28.12 -1.45
N LEU A 53 -2.97 26.93 -0.91
CA LEU A 53 -3.96 26.23 -0.09
C LEU A 53 -4.22 26.99 1.22
N THR A 54 -5.44 26.85 1.73
CA THR A 54 -5.75 27.25 3.11
C THR A 54 -5.03 26.35 4.11
N GLU A 55 -4.91 26.82 5.35
CA GLU A 55 -4.31 26.02 6.43
C GLU A 55 -5.08 24.70 6.67
N GLU A 56 -6.41 24.75 6.61
CA GLU A 56 -7.26 23.56 6.77
C GLU A 56 -7.07 22.56 5.63
N GLU A 57 -6.91 23.02 4.37
CA GLU A 57 -6.63 22.15 3.23
C GLU A 57 -5.25 21.49 3.33
N ARG A 58 -4.21 22.24 3.72
CA ARG A 58 -2.88 21.66 3.96
C ARG A 58 -2.94 20.62 5.07
N LYS A 59 -3.51 20.98 6.23
CA LYS A 59 -3.62 20.09 7.38
C LYS A 59 -4.41 18.81 7.06
N LEU A 60 -5.52 18.93 6.33
CA LEU A 60 -6.28 17.80 5.85
C LEU A 60 -5.45 16.92 4.93
N THR A 61 -4.76 17.50 3.96
CA THR A 61 -3.94 16.78 2.98
C THR A 61 -2.81 16.00 3.67
N ILE A 62 -2.08 16.64 4.59
CA ILE A 62 -0.99 15.99 5.33
C ILE A 62 -1.54 14.81 6.16
N ARG A 63 -2.67 14.99 6.85
CA ARG A 63 -3.30 13.93 7.63
C ARG A 63 -3.81 12.77 6.76
N VAL A 64 -4.36 13.06 5.58
CA VAL A 64 -4.76 12.03 4.62
C VAL A 64 -3.55 11.23 4.15
N PHE A 65 -2.47 11.89 3.73
CA PHE A 65 -1.24 11.21 3.29
C PHE A 65 -0.57 10.41 4.42
N THR A 66 -0.61 10.92 5.66
CA THR A 66 -0.11 10.18 6.82
C THR A 66 -0.96 8.94 7.10
N GLY A 67 -2.28 9.05 6.99
CA GLY A 67 -3.19 7.90 7.10
C GLY A 67 -2.95 6.84 6.02
N LEU A 68 -2.66 7.25 4.78
CA LEU A 68 -2.27 6.32 3.71
C LEU A 68 -0.93 5.65 3.99
N THR A 69 0.05 6.42 4.47
CA THR A 69 1.36 5.90 4.88
C THR A 69 1.22 4.77 5.91
N LEU A 70 0.35 4.94 6.92
CA LEU A 70 0.06 3.89 7.92
C LEU A 70 -0.50 2.62 7.27
N LEU A 71 -1.43 2.76 6.34
CA LEU A 71 -2.10 1.62 5.70
C LEU A 71 -1.18 0.87 4.74
N ASP A 72 -0.39 1.57 3.94
CA ASP A 72 0.62 0.95 3.07
C ASP A 72 1.70 0.26 3.90
N THR A 73 2.06 0.82 5.07
CA THR A 73 2.95 0.16 6.03
C THR A 73 2.38 -1.15 6.55
N VAL A 74 1.10 -1.17 6.94
CA VAL A 74 0.39 -2.40 7.35
C VAL A 74 0.32 -3.41 6.20
N GLN A 75 0.01 -2.95 4.97
CA GLN A 75 -0.12 -3.82 3.81
C GLN A 75 1.22 -4.44 3.40
N ASN A 76 2.32 -3.67 3.47
CA ASN A 76 3.68 -4.15 3.23
C ASN A 76 4.10 -5.21 4.28
N THR A 77 4.00 -4.85 5.56
CA THR A 77 4.64 -5.62 6.65
C THR A 77 3.79 -6.77 7.18
N VAL A 78 2.47 -6.73 6.99
CA VAL A 78 1.56 -7.77 7.48
C VAL A 78 0.69 -8.30 6.35
N GLY A 79 0.02 -7.42 5.62
CA GLY A 79 -1.02 -7.82 4.66
C GLY A 79 -0.52 -8.73 3.55
N ALA A 80 0.37 -8.24 2.69
CA ALA A 80 0.88 -9.00 1.55
C ALA A 80 1.65 -10.25 2.01
N ILE A 81 2.36 -10.15 3.13
CA ILE A 81 3.12 -11.27 3.72
C ILE A 81 2.18 -12.38 4.21
N SER A 82 1.10 -12.04 4.91
CA SER A 82 0.12 -13.01 5.42
C SER A 82 -0.56 -13.81 4.31
N LEU A 83 -0.67 -13.25 3.11
CA LEU A 83 -1.28 -13.89 1.95
C LEU A 83 -0.37 -14.92 1.28
N MET A 84 0.96 -14.80 1.42
CA MET A 84 1.90 -15.74 0.80
C MET A 84 1.72 -17.15 1.35
N ALA A 85 1.41 -17.30 2.63
CA ALA A 85 1.14 -18.60 3.26
C ALA A 85 -0.07 -19.34 2.68
N ASP A 86 -0.97 -18.61 2.00
CA ASP A 86 -2.18 -19.14 1.39
C ASP A 86 -2.12 -19.13 -0.15
N ALA A 87 -0.93 -18.88 -0.73
CA ALA A 87 -0.72 -18.91 -2.17
C ALA A 87 -0.89 -20.33 -2.72
N ILE A 88 -1.48 -20.44 -3.90
CA ILE A 88 -1.73 -21.73 -4.57
C ILE A 88 -0.53 -22.13 -5.44
N THR A 89 0.20 -21.15 -5.96
CA THR A 89 1.35 -21.34 -6.85
C THR A 89 2.57 -20.59 -6.31
N GLU A 90 3.76 -21.12 -6.58
CA GLU A 90 5.04 -20.43 -6.26
C GLU A 90 5.16 -19.10 -7.05
N HIS A 91 4.48 -18.99 -8.19
CA HIS A 91 4.41 -17.77 -9.00
C HIS A 91 3.55 -16.69 -8.32
N GLU A 92 2.42 -17.05 -7.68
CA GLU A 92 1.59 -16.15 -6.88
C GLU A 92 2.38 -15.59 -5.69
N GLU A 93 3.19 -16.42 -5.01
CA GLU A 93 4.10 -15.95 -3.96
C GLU A 93 5.06 -14.88 -4.47
N ALA A 94 5.70 -15.10 -5.62
CA ALA A 94 6.59 -14.12 -6.24
C ALA A 94 5.85 -12.79 -6.55
N VAL A 95 4.64 -12.87 -7.10
CA VAL A 95 3.79 -11.69 -7.32
C VAL A 95 3.50 -10.94 -6.02
N LEU A 96 3.15 -11.65 -4.94
CA LEU A 96 2.88 -11.06 -3.64
C LEU A 96 4.11 -10.37 -3.02
N THR A 97 5.32 -10.89 -3.23
CA THR A 97 6.55 -10.20 -2.79
C THR A 97 6.76 -8.87 -3.51
N ASN A 98 6.48 -8.81 -4.82
CA ASN A 98 6.54 -7.56 -5.57
C ASN A 98 5.52 -6.54 -5.03
N ILE A 99 4.29 -6.99 -4.73
CA ILE A 99 3.28 -6.13 -4.12
C ILE A 99 3.76 -5.59 -2.77
N ALA A 100 4.28 -6.43 -1.87
CA ALA A 100 4.78 -5.99 -0.56
C ALA A 100 5.83 -4.88 -0.73
N PHE A 101 6.79 -5.09 -1.63
CA PHE A 101 7.80 -4.09 -1.96
C PHE A 101 7.20 -2.79 -2.51
N MET A 102 6.23 -2.87 -3.42
CA MET A 102 5.60 -1.67 -3.98
C MET A 102 4.78 -0.88 -2.95
N GLU A 103 4.16 -1.54 -1.96
CA GLU A 103 3.52 -0.80 -0.85
C GLU A 103 4.57 -0.06 0.01
N ALA A 104 5.78 -0.59 0.15
CA ALA A 104 6.89 0.13 0.78
C ALA A 104 7.28 1.39 -0.03
N VAL A 105 7.31 1.27 -1.37
CA VAL A 105 7.57 2.40 -2.27
C VAL A 105 6.44 3.44 -2.16
N HIS A 106 5.18 3.02 -2.05
CA HIS A 106 4.04 3.91 -1.82
C HIS A 106 4.17 4.66 -0.50
N ALA A 107 4.40 3.96 0.62
CA ALA A 107 4.59 4.59 1.93
C ALA A 107 5.75 5.60 1.91
N ARG A 108 6.87 5.26 1.26
CA ARG A 108 8.03 6.15 1.10
C ARG A 108 7.70 7.39 0.26
N SER A 109 6.84 7.27 -0.75
CA SER A 109 6.49 8.38 -1.65
C SER A 109 5.83 9.55 -0.91
N TYR A 110 5.00 9.29 0.10
CA TYR A 110 4.42 10.36 0.93
C TYR A 110 5.49 11.13 1.70
N SER A 111 6.54 10.43 2.17
CA SER A 111 7.69 11.11 2.82
C SER A 111 8.44 12.02 1.85
N SER A 112 8.56 11.64 0.56
CA SER A 112 9.12 12.51 -0.48
C SER A 112 8.27 13.78 -0.68
N ILE A 113 6.93 13.65 -0.69
CA ILE A 113 6.00 14.78 -0.74
C ILE A 113 6.19 15.69 0.46
N PHE A 114 6.17 15.13 1.68
CA PHE A 114 6.35 15.89 2.92
C PHE A 114 7.66 16.66 2.95
N SER A 115 8.78 16.01 2.59
CA SER A 115 10.09 16.65 2.56
C SER A 115 10.19 17.81 1.55
N THR A 116 9.31 17.84 0.55
CA THR A 116 9.29 18.88 -0.49
C THR A 116 8.35 20.03 -0.13
N LEU A 117 7.18 19.72 0.43
CA LEU A 117 6.08 20.69 0.57
C LEU A 117 5.80 21.13 2.01
N CYS A 118 6.17 20.33 3.01
CA CYS A 118 5.76 20.53 4.41
C CYS A 118 6.93 20.94 5.30
N SER A 119 6.63 21.62 6.41
CA SER A 119 7.59 21.81 7.48
C SER A 119 7.70 20.56 8.36
N THR A 120 8.84 20.37 9.03
CA THR A 120 9.05 19.25 9.97
C THR A 120 7.98 19.21 11.06
N ALA A 121 7.57 20.37 11.59
CA ALA A 121 6.57 20.44 12.64
C ALA A 121 5.19 19.94 12.19
N GLU A 122 4.76 20.30 10.97
CA GLU A 122 3.48 19.82 10.42
C GLU A 122 3.49 18.30 10.21
N VAL A 123 4.63 17.76 9.79
CA VAL A 123 4.82 16.31 9.60
C VAL A 123 4.76 15.59 10.94
N ASP A 124 5.56 16.00 11.91
CA ASP A 124 5.59 15.38 13.25
C ASP A 124 4.21 15.41 13.92
N ASP A 125 3.49 16.53 13.79
CA ASP A 125 2.13 16.66 14.30
C ASP A 125 1.14 15.73 13.60
N ALA A 126 1.29 15.50 12.30
CA ALA A 126 0.45 14.58 11.55
C ALA A 126 0.72 13.12 11.90
N PHE A 127 1.99 12.74 12.08
CA PHE A 127 2.35 11.39 12.53
C PHE A 127 1.81 11.12 13.94
N ARG A 128 2.00 12.05 14.89
CA ARG A 128 1.40 11.96 16.22
C ARG A 128 -0.12 11.85 16.15
N TRP A 129 -0.77 12.69 15.34
CA TRP A 129 -2.21 12.60 15.12
C TRP A 129 -2.62 11.22 14.59
N SER A 130 -1.84 10.61 13.70
CA SER A 130 -2.18 9.31 13.11
C SER A 130 -2.17 8.17 14.14
N GLU A 131 -1.28 8.25 15.13
CA GLU A 131 -1.17 7.32 16.25
C GLU A 131 -2.32 7.50 17.25
N GLU A 132 -2.73 8.74 17.50
CA GLU A 132 -3.77 9.08 18.47
C GLU A 132 -5.20 9.03 17.90
N ASN A 133 -5.36 9.05 16.58
CA ASN A 133 -6.68 9.10 15.95
C ASN A 133 -7.42 7.75 16.08
N ALA A 134 -8.39 7.70 17.01
CA ALA A 134 -9.16 6.49 17.29
C ALA A 134 -9.85 5.87 16.06
N ASN A 135 -10.31 6.68 15.10
CA ASN A 135 -10.97 6.16 13.90
C ASN A 135 -9.97 5.53 12.92
N LEU A 136 -8.80 6.14 12.75
CA LEU A 136 -7.73 5.61 11.90
C LEU A 136 -7.16 4.33 12.50
N GLN A 137 -6.84 4.35 13.79
CA GLN A 137 -6.36 3.17 14.51
C GLN A 137 -7.38 2.03 14.45
N LYS A 138 -8.67 2.30 14.72
CA LYS A 138 -9.73 1.29 14.60
C LYS A 138 -9.80 0.66 13.20
N LYS A 139 -9.64 1.45 12.13
CA LYS A 139 -9.60 0.91 10.77
C LYS A 139 -8.37 0.02 10.56
N ALA A 140 -7.18 0.46 10.99
CA ALA A 140 -5.97 -0.33 10.87
C ALA A 140 -6.05 -1.64 11.65
N THR A 141 -6.55 -1.61 12.90
CA THR A 141 -6.78 -2.80 13.72
C THR A 141 -7.76 -3.78 13.06
N LEU A 142 -8.90 -3.29 12.55
CA LEU A 142 -9.86 -4.15 11.85
C LEU A 142 -9.24 -4.83 10.62
N VAL A 143 -8.36 -4.14 9.90
CA VAL A 143 -7.65 -4.74 8.75
C VAL A 143 -6.65 -5.80 9.22
N LEU A 144 -5.89 -5.53 10.27
CA LEU A 144 -4.93 -6.47 10.87
C LEU A 144 -5.63 -7.75 11.37
N GLU A 145 -6.73 -7.61 12.12
CA GLU A 145 -7.53 -8.74 12.61
C GLU A 145 -7.99 -9.66 11.46
N ARG A 146 -8.24 -9.09 10.26
CA ARG A 146 -8.61 -9.89 9.10
C ARG A 146 -7.44 -10.57 8.42
N TYR A 147 -6.22 -10.04 8.51
CA TYR A 147 -5.02 -10.77 8.06
C TYR A 147 -4.66 -11.93 8.99
N GLU A 148 -4.96 -11.80 10.27
CA GLU A 148 -4.77 -12.87 11.27
C GLU A 148 -5.86 -13.94 11.23
N ALA A 149 -6.99 -13.67 10.55
CA ALA A 149 -8.08 -14.62 10.45
C ALA A 149 -7.62 -15.93 9.80
N SER A 150 -8.02 -17.08 10.38
CA SER A 150 -7.63 -18.41 9.89
C SER A 150 -8.21 -18.77 8.51
N ASP A 151 -9.18 -18.00 8.01
CA ASP A 151 -9.84 -18.22 6.73
C ASP A 151 -9.12 -17.42 5.62
N PRO A 152 -8.46 -18.10 4.66
CA PRO A 152 -7.72 -17.45 3.59
C PRO A 152 -8.56 -16.48 2.75
N LEU A 153 -9.85 -16.78 2.54
CA LEU A 153 -10.73 -15.92 1.76
C LEU A 153 -11.02 -14.60 2.49
N LYS A 154 -11.10 -14.65 3.83
CA LYS A 154 -11.26 -13.45 4.67
C LYS A 154 -10.00 -12.59 4.74
N LYS A 155 -8.82 -13.13 4.43
CA LYS A 155 -7.58 -12.34 4.28
C LYS A 155 -7.48 -11.64 2.92
N LYS A 156 -7.98 -12.27 1.84
CA LYS A 156 -7.96 -11.69 0.48
C LYS A 156 -8.93 -10.50 0.34
N LEU A 157 -10.06 -10.51 1.06
CA LEU A 157 -11.11 -9.47 0.99
C LEU A 157 -10.66 -8.07 1.49
N PRO A 158 -10.01 -7.91 2.67
CA PRO A 158 -9.48 -6.63 3.13
C PRO A 158 -8.55 -5.97 2.14
N ARG A 159 -7.68 -6.73 1.47
CA ARG A 159 -6.77 -6.20 0.44
C ARG A 159 -7.54 -5.61 -0.75
N LEU A 160 -8.61 -6.28 -1.19
CA LEU A 160 -9.47 -5.78 -2.27
C LEU A 160 -10.24 -4.52 -1.85
N CYS A 161 -10.80 -4.51 -0.64
CA CYS A 161 -11.54 -3.36 -0.11
C CYS A 161 -10.63 -2.16 0.20
N LEU A 162 -9.44 -2.39 0.77
CA LEU A 162 -8.44 -1.36 1.05
C LEU A 162 -7.96 -0.72 -0.27
N LYS A 163 -7.63 -1.51 -1.29
CA LYS A 163 -7.24 -0.95 -2.59
C LYS A 163 -8.37 -0.20 -3.28
N ALA A 164 -9.58 -0.76 -3.35
CA ALA A 164 -10.67 -0.13 -4.08
C ALA A 164 -11.19 1.14 -3.41
N PHE A 165 -11.37 1.16 -2.09
CA PHE A 165 -11.94 2.30 -1.38
C PHE A 165 -10.95 3.48 -1.28
N TYR A 166 -9.66 3.20 -1.08
CA TYR A 166 -8.66 4.25 -0.87
C TYR A 166 -8.14 4.84 -2.17
N PHE A 167 -8.05 4.06 -3.26
CA PHE A 167 -7.76 4.60 -4.58
C PHE A 167 -8.83 5.62 -5.01
N ILE A 168 -10.09 5.38 -4.66
CA ILE A 168 -11.19 6.33 -4.90
C ILE A 168 -11.03 7.59 -4.04
N LEU A 169 -10.66 7.49 -2.76
CA LEU A 169 -10.45 8.66 -1.91
C LEU A 169 -9.27 9.53 -2.37
N VAL A 170 -8.13 8.91 -2.70
CA VAL A 170 -6.96 9.61 -3.23
C VAL A 170 -7.26 10.24 -4.58
N PHE A 171 -7.93 9.51 -5.47
CA PHE A 171 -8.34 10.02 -6.77
C PHE A 171 -9.33 11.17 -6.65
N ILE A 172 -10.32 11.09 -5.75
CA ILE A 172 -11.27 12.19 -5.50
C ILE A 172 -10.55 13.42 -4.96
N TYR A 173 -9.63 13.30 -3.99
CA TYR A 173 -8.91 14.46 -3.47
C TYR A 173 -7.93 15.08 -4.47
N LEU A 174 -7.18 14.26 -5.23
CA LEU A 174 -6.26 14.76 -6.26
C LEU A 174 -7.00 15.37 -7.46
N CYS A 175 -8.13 14.78 -7.88
CA CYS A 175 -8.94 15.33 -8.97
C CYS A 175 -9.73 16.57 -8.54
N ILE A 176 -10.21 16.66 -7.29
CA ILE A 176 -10.81 17.91 -6.78
C ILE A 176 -9.75 19.02 -6.70
N GLY A 177 -8.50 18.70 -6.32
CA GLY A 177 -7.39 19.64 -6.36
C GLY A 177 -7.11 20.21 -7.77
N GLN A 178 -7.24 19.39 -8.82
CA GLN A 178 -7.10 19.88 -10.21
C GLN A 178 -8.30 20.70 -10.70
N VAL A 179 -9.52 20.42 -10.22
CA VAL A 179 -10.74 21.18 -10.60
C VAL A 179 -10.85 22.51 -9.85
N VAL A 180 -10.26 22.65 -8.66
CA VAL A 180 -10.22 23.92 -7.91
C VAL A 180 -9.08 24.84 -8.38
N LEU A 181 -8.08 24.29 -9.10
CA LEU A 181 -6.93 25.04 -9.64
C LEU A 181 -7.00 25.28 -11.16
N SER A 182 -8.19 25.15 -11.77
CA SER A 182 -8.45 25.55 -13.17
C SER A 182 -9.54 26.61 -13.30
#